data_AF-A0A9W6LLA5-F1
#
_entry.id   AF-A0A9W6LLA5-F1
#
_cell.length_a   1.000
_cell.length_b   1.000
_cell.length_c   1.000
_cell.angle_alpha   90.00
_cell.angle_beta   90.00
_cell.angle_gamma   90.00
#
_symmetry.space_group_name_H-M   'P 1'
#
loop_
_entity.id
_entity.type
_entity.pdbx_description
1 polymer ?
#
loop_
_entity_poly.entity_id
_entity_poly.type
_entity_poly.pdbx_seq_one_letter_code
_entity_poly.pdbx_strand_id
1 'polypeptide(L)'
;MKKIVVLATFILLLGGCSSSEPETLPMPGGIYTAEYDVRGEYALKFALNEMGLGESSYQVSLYKKQIVNGINHFFLVRVEDDSYEIKVYEDLTGTYKLENQEKIER
;
A
#
# COMPACT_ATOMS: atom_id res chain seq x y z
N MET A 1 -1.67 24.12 63.08
CA MET A 1 -2.21 25.36 62.50
C MET A 1 -1.98 25.30 60.99
N LYS A 2 -3.07 25.31 60.21
CA LYS A 2 -3.10 24.96 58.78
C LYS A 2 -2.39 26.02 57.93
N LYS A 3 -1.39 25.60 57.15
CA LYS A 3 -0.83 26.39 56.03
C LYS A 3 -1.68 26.07 54.80
N ILE A 4 -2.44 27.02 54.30
CA ILE A 4 -3.10 26.92 53.00
C ILE A 4 -2.16 27.60 52.01
N VAL A 5 -1.44 26.79 51.25
CA VAL A 5 -0.62 27.24 50.12
C VAL A 5 -1.48 27.14 48.86
N VAL A 6 -1.57 28.27 48.18
CA VAL A 6 -2.25 28.49 46.89
C VAL A 6 -1.66 27.56 45.83
N LEU A 7 -2.51 26.83 45.09
CA LEU A 7 -2.10 26.18 43.85
C LEU A 7 -3.04 26.60 42.72
N ALA A 8 -2.68 27.71 42.07
CA ALA A 8 -3.23 28.12 40.79
C ALA A 8 -2.71 27.14 39.73
N THR A 9 -3.52 26.16 39.35
CA THR A 9 -3.17 25.24 38.26
C THR A 9 -3.52 25.90 36.94
N PHE A 10 -2.49 26.52 36.40
CA PHE A 10 -2.35 27.00 35.02
C PHE A 10 -2.59 25.82 34.06
N ILE A 11 -3.77 25.73 33.45
CA ILE A 11 -4.03 24.75 32.38
C ILE A 11 -3.29 25.24 31.13
N LEU A 12 -2.07 24.73 30.97
CA LEU A 12 -1.30 24.77 29.72
C LEU A 12 -2.07 24.00 28.66
N LEU A 13 -2.81 24.72 27.82
CA LEU A 13 -3.26 24.26 26.51
C LEU A 13 -2.03 24.04 25.63
N LEU A 14 -1.41 22.87 25.75
CA LEU A 14 -0.39 22.42 24.81
C LEU A 14 -1.06 22.16 23.47
N GLY A 15 -0.69 23.00 22.51
CA GLY A 15 -1.08 22.86 21.12
C GLY A 15 -0.67 21.50 20.56
N GLY A 16 -1.65 20.77 20.06
CA GLY A 16 -1.43 19.81 18.99
C GLY A 16 -1.71 20.51 17.67
N CYS A 17 -0.72 21.18 17.10
CA CYS A 17 -0.76 21.47 15.67
C CYS A 17 -0.53 20.13 14.97
N SER A 18 -1.61 19.39 14.71
CA SER A 18 -1.57 18.18 13.89
C SER A 18 -1.19 18.64 12.48
N SER A 19 0.10 18.51 12.15
CA SER A 19 0.58 18.64 10.79
C SER A 19 0.11 17.41 10.02
N SER A 20 -1.14 17.41 9.58
CA SER A 20 -1.59 16.51 8.53
C SER A 20 -0.75 16.84 7.29
N GLU A 21 0.09 15.92 6.85
CA GLU A 21 0.72 16.03 5.53
C GLU A 21 -0.41 16.24 4.49
N PRO A 22 -0.27 17.21 3.58
CA PRO A 22 -1.29 17.43 2.57
C PRO A 22 -1.43 16.16 1.73
N GLU A 23 -2.65 15.61 1.66
CA GLU A 23 -2.96 14.52 0.74
C GLU A 23 -2.65 15.00 -0.68
N THR A 24 -1.51 14.56 -1.22
CA THR A 24 -1.15 14.86 -2.59
C THR A 24 -2.03 14.03 -3.49
N LEU A 25 -2.88 14.71 -4.28
CA LEU A 25 -3.71 14.01 -5.27
C LEU A 25 -2.77 13.32 -6.29
N PRO A 26 -3.02 12.05 -6.64
CA PRO A 26 -2.18 11.35 -7.61
C PRO A 26 -2.24 12.07 -8.96
N MET A 27 -1.07 12.30 -9.57
CA MET A 27 -0.99 12.90 -10.91
C MET A 27 -1.67 11.97 -11.95
N PRO A 28 -2.48 12.50 -12.88
CA PRO A 28 -3.08 11.69 -13.94
C PRO A 28 -2.03 10.88 -14.71
N GLY A 29 -2.25 9.58 -14.85
CA GLY A 29 -1.32 8.64 -15.51
C GLY A 29 -0.04 8.33 -14.73
N GLY A 30 0.18 8.95 -13.57
CA GLY A 30 1.30 8.67 -12.68
C GLY A 30 1.11 7.36 -11.91
N ILE A 31 2.22 6.76 -11.50
CA ILE A 31 2.22 5.66 -10.54
C ILE A 31 2.09 6.26 -9.14
N TYR A 32 1.18 5.73 -8.33
CA TYR A 32 0.97 6.17 -6.95
C TYR A 32 0.83 4.97 -6.01
N THR A 33 1.29 5.12 -4.77
CA THR A 33 1.06 4.13 -3.72
C THR A 33 -0.43 4.07 -3.39
N ALA A 34 -0.96 2.87 -3.29
CA ALA A 34 -2.37 2.63 -3.00
C ALA A 34 -2.51 1.65 -1.85
N GLU A 35 -3.62 1.74 -1.12
CA GLU A 35 -4.00 0.69 -0.17
C GLU A 35 -4.27 -0.62 -0.92
N TYR A 36 -3.82 -1.74 -0.33
CA TYR A 36 -4.04 -3.07 -0.87
C TYR A 36 -5.50 -3.47 -0.69
N ASP A 37 -6.28 -3.25 -1.74
CA ASP A 37 -7.73 -3.45 -1.79
C ASP A 37 -8.11 -4.73 -2.53
N VAL A 38 -9.41 -5.03 -2.59
CA VAL A 38 -9.95 -6.23 -3.26
C VAL A 38 -9.51 -6.35 -4.72
N ARG A 39 -9.32 -5.22 -5.41
CA ARG A 39 -8.87 -5.22 -6.80
C ARG A 39 -7.39 -5.59 -6.91
N GLY A 40 -6.56 -5.08 -6.00
CA GLY A 40 -5.18 -5.54 -5.82
C GLY A 40 -5.08 -7.01 -5.47
N GLU A 41 -6.00 -7.51 -4.63
CA GLU A 41 -6.05 -8.92 -4.25
C GLU A 41 -6.33 -9.84 -5.44
N TYR A 42 -7.32 -9.52 -6.28
CA TYR A 42 -7.61 -10.32 -7.47
C TYR A 42 -6.45 -10.30 -8.47
N ALA A 43 -5.85 -9.14 -8.72
CA ALA A 43 -4.71 -9.01 -9.61
C ALA A 43 -3.50 -9.80 -9.11
N LEU A 44 -3.19 -9.74 -7.81
CA LEU A 44 -2.07 -10.48 -7.23
C LEU A 44 -2.33 -12.00 -7.25
N LYS A 45 -3.53 -12.45 -6.87
CA LYS A 45 -3.91 -13.88 -6.93
C LYS A 45 -3.79 -14.43 -8.34
N PHE A 46 -4.25 -13.67 -9.34
CA PHE A 46 -4.05 -14.04 -10.75
C PHE A 46 -2.56 -14.23 -11.07
N ALA A 47 -1.71 -13.27 -10.71
CA ALA A 47 -0.28 -13.37 -10.97
C ALA A 47 0.39 -14.55 -10.25
N LEU A 48 0.08 -14.77 -8.97
CA LEU A 48 0.63 -15.90 -8.21
C LEU A 48 0.21 -17.23 -8.83
N ASN A 49 -1.02 -17.37 -9.33
CA ASN A 49 -1.45 -18.56 -10.06
C ASN A 49 -0.67 -18.77 -11.36
N GLU A 50 -0.49 -17.72 -12.17
CA GLU A 50 0.30 -17.78 -13.42
C GLU A 50 1.78 -18.12 -13.14
N MET A 51 2.30 -17.72 -11.99
CA MET A 51 3.65 -18.04 -11.52
C MET A 51 3.77 -19.46 -10.92
N GLY A 52 2.66 -20.18 -10.74
CA GLY A 52 2.65 -21.48 -10.05
C GLY A 52 2.79 -21.39 -8.51
N LEU A 53 2.55 -20.22 -7.93
CA LEU A 53 2.67 -19.90 -6.49
C LEU A 53 1.31 -19.65 -5.82
N GLY A 54 0.21 -20.02 -6.47
CA GLY A 54 -1.16 -19.70 -6.02
C GLY A 54 -1.54 -20.19 -4.63
N GLU A 55 -0.96 -21.32 -4.20
CA GLU A 55 -1.21 -21.93 -2.89
C GLU A 55 -0.19 -21.50 -1.83
N SER A 56 0.86 -20.76 -2.23
CA SER A 56 1.91 -20.32 -1.31
C SER A 56 1.43 -19.19 -0.41
N SER A 57 1.89 -19.20 0.83
CA SER A 57 1.67 -18.08 1.75
C SER A 57 2.48 -16.85 1.28
N TYR A 58 1.87 -15.67 1.35
CA TYR A 58 2.51 -14.44 0.91
C TYR A 58 2.18 -13.26 1.82
N GLN A 59 3.06 -12.24 1.79
CA GLN A 59 2.89 -10.96 2.45
C GLN A 59 3.16 -9.82 1.46
N VAL A 60 2.18 -8.94 1.29
CA VAL A 60 2.33 -7.74 0.45
C VAL A 60 3.05 -6.67 1.26
N SER A 61 4.22 -6.24 0.77
CA SER A 61 5.02 -5.17 1.38
C SER A 61 4.69 -3.80 0.80
N LEU A 62 4.38 -3.74 -0.49
CA LEU A 62 4.02 -2.50 -1.19
C LEU A 62 3.05 -2.79 -2.32
N TYR A 63 2.11 -1.86 -2.50
CA TYR A 63 1.19 -1.88 -3.62
C TYR A 63 1.09 -0.48 -4.23
N LYS A 64 1.21 -0.42 -5.56
CA LYS A 64 1.04 0.81 -6.33
C LYS A 64 0.09 0.57 -7.49
N LYS A 65 -0.57 1.64 -7.92
CA LYS A 65 -1.45 1.66 -9.09
C LYS A 65 -0.99 2.69 -10.10
N GLN A 66 -1.36 2.46 -11.36
CA GLN A 66 -1.33 3.47 -12.40
C GLN A 66 -2.58 3.30 -13.26
N ILE A 67 -3.37 4.37 -13.37
CA ILE A 67 -4.56 4.38 -14.22
C ILE A 67 -4.13 4.69 -15.67
N VAL A 68 -4.48 3.80 -16.58
CA VAL A 68 -4.23 3.88 -18.03
C VAL A 68 -5.54 3.58 -18.78
N ASN A 69 -5.52 2.99 -19.97
CA ASN A 69 -6.71 2.39 -20.60
C ASN A 69 -7.08 1.04 -19.93
N GLY A 70 -7.16 1.05 -18.60
CA GLY A 70 -7.03 -0.12 -17.73
C GLY A 70 -6.29 0.29 -16.44
N ILE A 71 -5.73 -0.67 -15.73
CA ILE A 71 -4.94 -0.43 -14.52
C ILE A 71 -3.68 -1.27 -14.55
N ASN A 72 -2.52 -0.64 -14.33
CA ASN A 72 -1.31 -1.37 -13.95
C ASN A 72 -1.27 -1.49 -12.42
N HIS A 73 -1.15 -2.72 -11.95
CA HIS A 73 -0.93 -3.08 -10.56
C HIS A 73 0.54 -3.44 -10.36
N PHE A 74 1.20 -2.81 -9.40
CA PHE A 74 2.59 -3.09 -9.07
C PHE A 74 2.66 -3.57 -7.63
N PHE A 75 3.26 -4.73 -7.41
CA PHE A 75 3.39 -5.36 -6.10
C PHE A 75 4.86 -5.56 -5.76
N LEU A 76 5.19 -5.31 -4.50
CA LEU A 76 6.35 -5.92 -3.85
C LEU A 76 5.80 -6.91 -2.84
N VAL A 77 6.05 -8.19 -3.06
CA VAL A 77 5.46 -9.29 -2.28
C VAL A 77 6.55 -10.25 -1.86
N ARG A 78 6.50 -10.70 -0.61
CA ARG A 78 7.28 -11.85 -0.14
C ARG A 78 6.40 -13.09 -0.26
N VAL A 79 6.83 -14.09 -1.02
CA VAL A 79 6.21 -15.40 -1.10
C VAL A 79 7.16 -16.37 -0.43
N GLU A 80 6.75 -16.96 0.69
CA GLU A 80 7.64 -17.77 1.55
C GLU A 80 8.93 -17.02 1.92
N ASP A 81 10.09 -17.43 1.40
CA ASP A 81 11.38 -16.79 1.65
C ASP A 81 11.87 -15.87 0.54
N ASP A 82 11.18 -15.86 -0.60
CA ASP A 82 11.56 -15.10 -1.78
C ASP A 82 10.76 -13.80 -1.89
N SER A 83 11.41 -12.73 -2.34
CA SER A 83 10.76 -11.45 -2.63
C SER A 83 10.60 -11.27 -4.13
N TYR A 84 9.45 -10.76 -4.56
CA TYR A 84 9.12 -10.54 -5.96
C TYR A 84 8.60 -9.14 -6.20
N GLU A 85 9.06 -8.53 -7.29
CA GLU A 85 8.36 -7.42 -7.95
C GLU A 85 7.46 -7.97 -9.04
N ILE A 86 6.17 -7.64 -8.98
CA ILE A 86 5.17 -8.16 -9.91
C ILE A 86 4.42 -7.00 -10.52
N LYS A 87 4.26 -7.02 -11.85
CA LYS A 87 3.40 -6.09 -12.59
C LYS A 87 2.29 -6.85 -13.30
N VAL A 88 1.05 -6.49 -12.97
CA VAL A 88 -0.16 -7.05 -13.58
C VAL A 88 -0.94 -5.94 -14.26
N TYR A 89 -1.34 -6.16 -15.50
CA TYR A 89 -2.27 -5.29 -16.20
C TYR A 89 -3.69 -5.83 -16.07
N GLU A 90 -4.63 -4.96 -15.73
CA GLU A 90 -6.07 -5.20 -15.78
C GLU A 90 -6.68 -4.32 -16.88
N ASP A 91 -7.39 -4.92 -17.83
CA ASP A 91 -8.08 -4.16 -18.87
C ASP A 91 -9.43 -3.58 -18.39
N LEU A 92 -10.09 -2.79 -19.24
CA LEU A 92 -11.40 -2.21 -18.92
C LEU A 92 -12.54 -3.23 -18.75
N THR A 93 -12.33 -4.49 -19.14
CA THR A 93 -13.30 -5.58 -18.99
C THR A 93 -13.07 -6.42 -17.72
N GLY A 94 -11.98 -6.16 -17.00
CA GLY A 94 -11.58 -6.93 -15.81
C GLY A 94 -10.75 -8.18 -16.13
N THR A 95 -10.20 -8.28 -17.34
CA THR A 95 -9.27 -9.36 -17.72
C THR A 95 -7.85 -8.98 -17.29
N TYR A 96 -7.14 -9.94 -16.70
CA TYR A 96 -5.78 -9.75 -16.20
C TYR A 96 -4.72 -10.31 -17.16
N LYS A 97 -3.55 -9.68 -17.15
CA LYS A 97 -2.34 -10.16 -17.84
C LYS A 97 -1.12 -9.91 -16.97
N LEU A 98 -0.30 -10.93 -16.79
CA LEU A 98 0.99 -10.80 -16.14
C LEU A 98 1.96 -10.14 -17.11
N GLU A 99 2.51 -8.99 -16.75
CA GLU A 99 3.41 -8.22 -17.61
C GLU A 99 4.87 -8.36 -17.20
N ASN A 100 5.15 -8.44 -15.90
CA ASN A 100 6.49 -8.62 -15.37
C ASN A 100 6.45 -9.39 -14.05
N GLN A 101 7.44 -10.26 -13.86
CA GLN A 101 7.77 -10.89 -12.59
C GLN A 101 9.30 -10.90 -12.46
N GLU A 102 9.81 -10.36 -11.35
CA GLU A 102 11.24 -10.36 -11.05
C GLU A 102 11.45 -10.81 -9.60
N LYS A 103 12.29 -11.83 -9.41
CA LYS A 103 12.72 -12.26 -8.08
C LYS A 103 13.84 -11.34 -7.60
N ILE A 104 13.69 -10.77 -6.42
CA ILE A 104 14.71 -9.94 -5.79
C ILE A 104 15.63 -10.83 -4.95
N GLU A 105 16.86 -11.00 -5.39
CA GLU A 105 17.92 -11.60 -4.59
C GLU A 105 18.48 -10.56 -3.62
N ARG A 106 18.55 -10.89 -2.33
CA ARG A 106 19.17 -10.06 -1.28
C ARG A 106 20.49 -10.64 -0.83
#